data_AF-A0A522FA31-F1
#
_entry.id   AF-A0A522FA31-F1
#
_cell.length_a   1.000
_cell.length_b   1.000
_cell.length_c   1.000
_cell.angle_alpha   90.00
_cell.angle_beta   90.00
_cell.angle_gamma   90.00
#
_symmetry.space_group_name_H-M   'P 1'
#
loop_
_entity.id
_entity.type
_entity.pdbx_description
1 polymer ?
#
loop_
_entity_poly.entity_id
_entity_poly.type
_entity_poly.pdbx_seq_one_letter_code
_entity_poly.pdbx_strand_id
1 'polypeptide(L)'
;TFNTADNSTTQMWIRATSTSTSYLGRFDGKINCDVTGKTFSGENVPNTYFTTTPVPTFTITEGIIVIDGYDTATGGKSDKINLTMTDTRKAGKVYTVSGFRRTRWLDDEV
;
A
#
# COMPACT_ATOMS: atom_id res chain seq x y z
N THR A 1 -5.78 -1.71 1.19
CA THR A 1 -5.34 -3.09 1.44
C THR A 1 -6.54 -3.96 1.80
N PHE A 2 -6.45 -5.28 1.64
CA PHE A 2 -7.52 -6.22 2.00
C PHE A 2 -6.99 -7.65 2.13
N ASN A 3 -7.77 -8.54 2.75
CA ASN A 3 -7.38 -9.93 3.00
C ASN A 3 -7.29 -10.73 1.71
N THR A 4 -6.51 -11.81 1.72
CA THR A 4 -6.59 -12.83 0.67
C THR A 4 -7.91 -13.61 0.79
N ALA A 5 -8.33 -14.28 -0.29
CA ALA A 5 -9.61 -15.00 -0.32
C ALA A 5 -9.66 -16.17 0.69
N ASP A 6 -8.51 -16.77 0.99
CA ASP A 6 -8.29 -17.80 2.00
C ASP A 6 -8.09 -17.23 3.41
N ASN A 7 -8.20 -15.90 3.59
CA ASN A 7 -8.03 -15.20 4.86
C ASN A 7 -6.68 -15.51 5.54
N SER A 8 -5.59 -15.50 4.76
CA SER A 8 -4.24 -15.75 5.24
C SER A 8 -3.84 -14.72 6.31
N THR A 9 -3.16 -15.19 7.34
CA THR A 9 -2.57 -14.36 8.39
C THR A 9 -1.12 -13.97 8.09
N THR A 10 -0.56 -14.45 6.98
CA THR A 10 0.82 -14.18 6.55
C THR A 10 0.89 -13.44 5.22
N GLN A 11 -0.26 -13.26 4.56
CA GLN A 11 -0.36 -12.59 3.27
C GLN A 11 -1.58 -11.67 3.20
N MET A 12 -1.45 -10.60 2.43
CA MET A 12 -2.53 -9.65 2.17
C MET A 12 -2.40 -9.05 0.78
N TRP A 13 -3.47 -8.44 0.28
CA TRP A 13 -3.43 -7.64 -0.93
C TRP A 13 -3.14 -6.18 -0.62
N ILE A 14 -2.19 -5.61 -1.37
CA ILE A 14 -2.03 -4.16 -1.51
C ILE A 14 -2.50 -3.73 -2.89
N ARG A 15 -3.21 -2.59 -2.91
CA ARG A 15 -3.80 -2.01 -4.10
C ARG A 15 -3.78 -0.50 -3.99
N ALA A 16 -3.29 0.17 -5.03
CA ALA A 16 -3.57 1.57 -5.30
C ALA A 16 -4.42 1.68 -6.55
N THR A 17 -5.49 2.47 -6.52
CA THR A 17 -6.46 2.57 -7.63
C THR A 17 -6.19 3.71 -8.59
N SER A 18 -5.31 4.65 -8.25
CA SER A 18 -4.98 5.80 -9.08
C SER A 18 -4.37 5.39 -10.42
N THR A 19 -4.86 5.97 -11.52
CA THR A 19 -4.29 5.77 -12.87
C THR A 19 -3.28 6.85 -13.24
N SER A 20 -3.00 7.81 -12.34
CA SER A 20 -2.03 8.88 -12.60
C SER A 20 -0.63 8.32 -12.79
N THR A 21 0.00 8.68 -13.92
CA THR A 21 1.36 8.26 -14.26
C THR A 21 2.43 9.21 -13.69
N SER A 22 2.03 10.35 -13.11
CA SER A 22 2.90 11.34 -12.48
C SER A 22 3.54 10.84 -11.18
N TYR A 23 2.93 9.83 -10.55
CA TYR A 23 3.42 9.19 -9.33
C TYR A 23 3.60 7.67 -9.56
N LEU A 24 3.52 6.86 -8.50
CA LEU A 24 3.52 5.38 -8.56
C LEU A 24 2.43 4.80 -9.46
N GLY A 25 1.27 5.48 -9.53
CA GLY A 25 0.11 5.03 -10.29
C GLY A 25 -0.48 3.72 -9.77
N ARG A 26 -1.12 2.97 -10.67
CA ARG A 26 -1.86 1.76 -10.34
C ARG A 26 -0.89 0.62 -10.02
N PHE A 27 -1.16 -0.09 -8.92
CA PHE A 27 -0.52 -1.37 -8.64
C PHE A 27 -1.43 -2.26 -7.81
N ASP A 28 -1.37 -3.56 -8.09
CA ASP A 28 -2.09 -4.61 -7.40
C ASP A 28 -1.13 -5.78 -7.19
N GLY A 29 -1.01 -6.28 -5.97
CA GLY A 29 -0.20 -7.47 -5.70
C GLY A 29 -0.39 -8.02 -4.30
N LYS A 30 -0.07 -9.32 -4.15
CA LYS A 30 -0.10 -10.00 -2.87
C LYS A 30 1.27 -9.87 -2.20
N ILE A 31 1.28 -9.46 -0.95
CA ILE A 31 2.49 -9.20 -0.16
C ILE A 31 2.45 -9.97 1.15
N ASN A 32 3.61 -10.10 1.80
CA ASN A 32 3.70 -10.72 3.12
C ASN A 32 3.28 -9.72 4.19
N CYS A 33 2.68 -10.20 5.26
CA CYS A 33 2.37 -9.40 6.44
C CYS A 33 2.65 -10.16 7.74
N ASP A 34 2.95 -9.39 8.78
CA ASP A 34 2.91 -9.83 10.17
C ASP A 34 1.78 -9.06 10.86
N VAL A 35 0.71 -9.78 11.19
CA VAL A 35 -0.48 -9.23 11.85
C VAL A 35 -0.16 -8.70 13.25
N THR A 36 0.76 -9.36 13.97
CA THR A 36 1.13 -8.98 15.33
C THR A 36 2.00 -7.73 15.31
N GLY A 37 3.06 -7.76 14.49
CA GLY A 37 3.97 -6.63 14.29
C GLY A 37 3.36 -5.45 13.54
N LYS A 38 2.20 -5.64 12.88
CA LYS A 38 1.53 -4.66 12.01
C LYS A 38 2.43 -4.20 10.86
N THR A 39 3.30 -5.08 10.41
CA THR A 39 4.25 -4.80 9.34
C THR A 39 3.92 -5.60 8.09
N PHE A 40 4.40 -5.12 6.96
CA PHE A 40 4.24 -5.80 5.68
C PHE A 40 5.39 -5.47 4.74
N SER A 41 5.69 -6.40 3.84
CA SER A 41 6.76 -6.25 2.86
C SER A 41 6.54 -7.20 1.68
N GLY A 42 7.23 -6.93 0.59
CA GLY A 42 7.22 -7.80 -0.57
C GLY A 42 8.38 -7.47 -1.49
N GLU A 43 9.01 -8.48 -2.07
CA GLU A 43 10.15 -8.32 -2.97
C GLU A 43 9.77 -8.84 -4.35
N ASN A 44 10.05 -8.05 -5.40
CA ASN A 44 9.78 -8.41 -6.80
C ASN A 44 8.35 -8.93 -7.03
N VAL A 45 7.38 -8.33 -6.34
CA VAL A 45 5.97 -8.73 -6.37
C VAL A 45 5.41 -8.43 -7.76
N PRO A 46 4.86 -9.43 -8.47
CA PRO A 46 4.22 -9.20 -9.77
C PRO A 46 3.03 -8.25 -9.62
N ASN A 47 3.00 -7.22 -10.45
CA ASN A 47 1.90 -6.27 -10.49
C ASN A 47 0.75 -6.85 -11.34
N THR A 48 -0.21 -7.50 -10.68
CA THR A 48 -1.29 -8.25 -11.33
C THR A 48 -2.30 -7.37 -12.06
N TYR A 49 -2.17 -6.05 -11.96
CA TYR A 49 -2.94 -5.13 -12.80
C TYR A 49 -2.46 -5.14 -14.26
N PHE A 50 -1.17 -5.38 -14.50
CA PHE A 50 -0.60 -5.37 -15.85
C PHE A 50 -0.60 -6.75 -16.48
N THR A 51 -0.85 -6.78 -17.79
CA THR A 51 -0.85 -8.00 -18.62
C THR A 51 0.30 -8.02 -19.62
N THR A 52 1.24 -7.07 -19.53
CA THR A 52 2.41 -6.98 -20.42
C THR A 52 3.41 -8.10 -20.16
N THR A 53 4.27 -8.38 -21.14
CA THR A 53 5.39 -9.33 -20.99
C THR A 53 6.71 -8.58 -21.23
N PRO A 54 7.64 -8.53 -20.24
CA PRO A 54 7.50 -9.06 -18.89
C PRO A 54 6.45 -8.30 -18.05
N VAL A 55 5.89 -8.97 -17.05
CA VAL A 55 4.98 -8.35 -16.07
C VAL A 55 5.84 -7.45 -15.16
N PRO A 56 5.50 -6.17 -15.00
CA PRO A 56 6.22 -5.29 -14.09
C PRO A 56 6.09 -5.76 -12.64
N THR A 57 7.10 -5.46 -11.85
CA THR A 57 7.15 -5.85 -10.43
C THR A 57 7.34 -4.62 -9.56
N PHE A 58 7.00 -4.77 -8.30
CA PHE A 58 7.28 -3.77 -7.28
C PHE A 58 7.85 -4.43 -6.02
N THR A 59 8.60 -3.65 -5.26
CA THR A 59 9.14 -4.04 -3.97
C THR A 59 8.66 -3.06 -2.92
N ILE A 60 8.19 -3.57 -1.79
CA ILE A 60 7.79 -2.82 -0.62
C ILE A 60 8.69 -3.18 0.54
N THR A 61 9.29 -2.17 1.15
CA THR A 61 10.04 -2.25 2.40
C THR A 61 9.43 -1.32 3.44
N GLU A 62 9.73 -1.57 4.71
CA GLU A 62 9.32 -0.70 5.83
C GLU A 62 7.81 -0.44 5.90
N GLY A 63 7.00 -1.38 5.40
CA GLY A 63 5.56 -1.30 5.50
C GLY A 63 5.11 -1.45 6.93
N ILE A 64 4.37 -0.46 7.44
CA ILE A 64 3.87 -0.44 8.82
C ILE A 64 2.49 0.21 8.92
N ILE A 65 1.66 -0.34 9.80
CA ILE A 65 0.43 0.28 10.28
C ILE A 65 0.61 0.72 11.73
N VAL A 66 0.34 1.99 12.00
CA VAL A 66 0.35 2.56 13.36
C VAL A 66 -1.09 2.87 13.75
N ILE A 67 -1.58 2.17 14.77
CA ILE A 67 -2.94 2.35 15.29
C ILE A 67 -3.05 3.76 15.89
N ASP A 68 -4.13 4.47 15.55
CA ASP A 68 -4.36 5.86 15.99
C ASP A 68 -3.19 6.82 15.73
N GLY A 69 -2.36 6.50 14.73
CA GLY A 69 -1.12 7.23 14.42
C GLY A 69 -1.30 8.50 13.59
N TYR A 70 -2.52 8.89 13.24
CA TYR A 70 -2.83 10.05 12.41
C TYR A 70 -3.91 10.93 13.05
N ASP A 71 -3.71 12.24 13.04
CA ASP A 71 -4.68 13.26 13.45
C ASP A 71 -5.53 13.69 12.25
N THR A 72 -6.85 13.48 12.34
CA THR A 72 -7.78 13.84 11.25
C THR A 72 -8.11 15.33 11.29
N ALA A 73 -8.58 15.90 10.18
CA ALA A 73 -8.93 17.32 10.10
C ALA A 73 -10.09 17.68 11.06
N THR A 74 -10.95 16.69 11.32
CA THR A 74 -12.06 16.74 12.27
C THR A 74 -11.66 16.62 13.74
N GLY A 75 -10.35 16.51 14.04
CA GLY A 75 -9.82 16.40 15.41
C GLY A 75 -9.89 14.99 16.01
N GLY A 76 -10.16 13.98 15.18
CA GLY A 76 -10.15 12.57 15.58
C GLY A 76 -8.80 11.88 15.37
N LYS A 77 -8.75 10.60 15.70
CA LYS A 77 -7.62 9.71 15.40
C LYS A 77 -7.99 8.71 14.32
N SER A 78 -7.01 8.36 13.49
CA SER A 78 -7.12 7.29 12.50
C SER A 78 -5.80 6.53 12.38
N ASP A 79 -5.87 5.29 11.90
CA ASP A 79 -4.68 4.47 11.70
C ASP A 79 -3.85 5.00 10.54
N LYS A 80 -2.54 5.12 10.77
CA LYS A 80 -1.58 5.57 9.78
C LYS A 80 -0.97 4.38 9.04
N ILE A 81 -0.76 4.54 7.74
CA ILE A 81 0.04 3.63 6.92
C ILE A 81 1.29 4.35 6.43
N ASN A 82 2.44 3.68 6.50
CA ASN A 82 3.67 4.11 5.86
C ASN A 82 4.33 2.93 5.15
N LEU A 83 5.01 3.20 4.04
CA LEU A 83 5.84 2.22 3.34
C LEU A 83 6.85 2.92 2.41
N THR A 84 7.92 2.21 2.09
CA THR A 84 8.86 2.54 1.03
C THR A 84 8.66 1.59 -0.14
N MET A 85 8.65 2.10 -1.37
CA MET A 85 8.35 1.30 -2.56
C MET A 85 9.24 1.64 -3.75
N THR A 86 9.62 0.61 -4.50
CA THR A 86 10.20 0.72 -5.85
C THR A 86 9.35 -0.06 -6.83
N ASP A 87 9.39 0.34 -8.11
CA ASP A 87 8.61 -0.27 -9.17
C ASP A 87 9.42 -0.30 -10.47
N THR A 88 9.43 -1.42 -11.19
CA THR A 88 10.24 -1.57 -12.40
C THR A 88 9.79 -0.67 -13.55
N ARG A 89 8.54 -0.19 -13.54
CA ARG A 89 8.03 0.82 -14.50
C ARG A 89 8.65 2.20 -14.27
N LYS A 90 9.25 2.42 -13.09
CA LYS A 90 9.78 3.70 -12.60
C LYS A 90 11.22 3.53 -12.12
N ALA A 91 12.07 2.95 -12.97
CA ALA A 91 13.47 2.66 -12.65
C ALA A 91 14.21 3.88 -12.04
N GLY A 92 14.96 3.64 -10.96
CA GLY A 92 15.71 4.68 -10.24
C GLY A 92 14.87 5.57 -9.32
N LYS A 93 13.56 5.31 -9.16
CA LYS A 93 12.70 6.02 -8.21
C LYS A 93 12.43 5.18 -6.98
N VAL A 94 12.53 5.83 -5.82
CA VAL A 94 12.12 5.32 -4.52
C VAL A 94 10.99 6.23 -4.04
N TYR A 95 9.88 5.63 -3.65
CA TYR A 95 8.69 6.34 -3.21
C TYR A 95 8.45 6.06 -1.73
N THR A 96 8.25 7.12 -0.95
CA THR A 96 7.66 7.01 0.37
C THR A 96 6.16 7.24 0.23
N VAL A 97 5.35 6.26 0.62
CA VAL A 97 3.90 6.39 0.63
C VAL A 97 3.46 6.49 2.07
N SER A 98 2.68 7.53 2.38
CA SER A 98 2.07 7.72 3.69
C SER A 98 0.61 8.10 3.53
N GLY A 99 -0.21 7.74 4.52
CA GLY A 99 -1.63 8.07 4.54
C GLY A 99 -2.30 7.56 5.80
N PHE A 100 -3.63 7.60 5.82
CA PHE A 100 -4.43 7.15 6.95
C PHE A 100 -5.66 6.37 6.51
N ARG A 101 -6.28 5.64 7.43
CA ARG A 101 -7.54 4.95 7.17
C ARG A 101 -8.64 6.00 6.95
N ARG A 102 -9.26 5.95 5.78
CA ARG A 102 -10.41 6.78 5.41
C ARG A 102 -11.51 6.68 6.47
N THR A 103 -11.90 7.82 7.04
CA THR A 103 -12.94 7.96 8.08
C THR A 103 -14.35 7.96 7.49
N ARG A 104 -14.48 8.34 6.20
CA ARG A 104 -15.73 8.61 5.48
C ARG A 104 -16.49 9.86 5.94
N TRP A 105 -15.86 10.69 6.77
CA TRP A 105 -16.40 12.01 7.08
C TRP A 105 -15.99 12.95 5.97
N LEU A 106 -16.94 13.70 5.42
CA LEU A 106 -16.69 14.58 4.27
C LEU A 106 -15.57 15.58 4.56
N ASP A 107 -15.49 16.05 5.81
CA ASP A 107 -14.48 17.02 6.27
C ASP A 107 -13.05 16.45 6.34
N ASP A 108 -12.89 15.12 6.28
CA ASP A 108 -11.58 14.44 6.24
C ASP A 108 -11.22 13.92 4.83
N GLU A 109 -12.07 14.11 3.83
CA GLU A 109 -11.76 13.77 2.45
C GLU A 109 -10.85 14.85 1.83
N VAL A 110 -9.85 14.42 1.05
CA VAL A 110 -8.85 15.28 0.39
C VAL A 110 -8.77 15.02 -1.11
#